data_AF-A0A7R9C1N2-F1
#
_entry.id   AF-A0A7R9C1N2-F1
#
_cell.length_a   1.000
_cell.length_b   1.000
_cell.length_c   1.000
_cell.angle_alpha   90.00
_cell.angle_beta   90.00
_cell.angle_gamma   90.00
#
_symmetry.space_group_name_H-M   'P 1'
#
loop_
_entity.id
_entity.type
_entity.pdbx_description
1 polymer ?
#
loop_
_entity_poly.entity_id
_entity_poly.type
_entity_poly.pdbx_seq_one_letter_code
_entity_poly.pdbx_strand_id
1 'polypeptide(L)'
;MSYRNLINRNDLNNFTCSDKGLLLPIVSEYTWPIPVRAGLYFTAMLYCFLGIALIADIFMCAILKIISKTRKVHVSTAKENEPQEIEVRIWNDTVANLTLMALGSSAPEILLSCIEIIGRGFEAGALGPGTIVGSAAFNLMCITSLCIVFTVTSVFSIFAYIWLLLILKFISPNVVELWEAVVTFVAFPVLVVLAYIADKYGSFGFKWKGDKTQKIEMGGFQP
;
A
#
# COMPACT_ATOMS: atom_id res chain seq x y z
N MET A 1 51.70 38.80 -17.18
CA MET A 1 51.36 37.44 -16.68
C MET A 1 50.07 37.55 -15.86
N SER A 2 48.94 37.73 -16.56
CA SER A 2 47.64 38.12 -15.99
C SER A 2 46.61 37.08 -16.42
N TYR A 3 46.33 36.10 -15.55
CA TYR A 3 45.33 35.05 -15.77
C TYR A 3 44.75 34.56 -14.42
N ARG A 4 44.48 35.48 -13.47
CA ARG A 4 43.95 35.11 -12.15
C ARG A 4 42.78 35.93 -11.61
N ASN A 5 42.27 36.92 -12.35
CA ASN A 5 41.29 37.89 -11.82
C ASN A 5 40.04 38.13 -12.71
N LEU A 6 39.64 37.18 -13.56
CA LEU A 6 38.45 37.34 -14.44
C LEU A 6 37.43 36.19 -14.34
N ILE A 7 37.31 35.53 -13.18
CA ILE A 7 36.13 34.70 -12.91
C ILE A 7 35.24 35.48 -11.95
N ASN A 8 34.50 36.37 -12.59
CA ASN A 8 33.19 36.91 -12.25
C ASN A 8 32.59 36.42 -10.91
N ARG A 9 32.77 37.21 -9.83
CA ARG A 9 31.98 37.05 -8.59
C ARG A 9 30.49 37.40 -8.76
N ASN A 10 30.07 37.84 -9.96
CA ASN A 10 28.70 38.27 -10.25
C ASN A 10 27.82 37.18 -10.87
N ASP A 11 28.34 36.00 -11.23
CA ASP A 11 27.55 34.89 -11.82
C ASP A 11 27.01 33.88 -10.79
N LEU A 12 27.49 33.90 -9.54
CA LEU A 12 27.07 32.95 -8.50
C LEU A 12 25.67 33.27 -7.92
N ASN A 13 25.18 34.49 -8.10
CA ASN A 13 23.91 34.96 -7.52
C ASN A 13 22.74 34.98 -8.51
N ASN A 14 22.94 34.53 -9.76
CA ASN A 14 21.94 34.65 -10.83
C ASN A 14 21.24 33.32 -11.17
N PHE A 15 21.33 32.32 -10.29
CA PHE A 15 20.61 31.05 -10.42
C PHE A 15 19.61 30.89 -9.28
N THR A 16 18.33 30.81 -9.64
CA THR A 16 17.16 30.68 -8.77
C THR A 16 17.13 29.43 -7.87
N CYS A 17 18.14 28.56 -7.97
CA CYS A 17 18.20 27.27 -7.26
C CYS A 17 19.54 27.01 -6.54
N SER A 18 20.36 28.02 -6.26
CA SER A 18 21.61 27.81 -5.50
C SER A 18 21.38 27.55 -4.00
N ASP A 19 20.27 28.04 -3.44
CA ASP A 19 20.04 28.03 -1.98
C ASP A 19 19.08 26.93 -1.47
N LYS A 20 18.62 26.02 -2.33
CA LYS A 20 17.55 25.06 -1.98
C LYS A 20 17.87 23.61 -2.36
N GLY A 21 19.08 23.14 -2.08
CA GLY A 21 19.39 21.71 -2.05
C GLY A 21 18.98 21.10 -0.70
N LEU A 22 17.83 20.43 -0.61
CA LEU A 22 17.30 19.92 0.67
C LEU A 22 18.03 18.66 1.19
N LEU A 23 18.75 17.92 0.34
CA LEU A 23 19.34 16.62 0.72
C LEU A 23 20.88 16.59 0.77
N LEU A 24 21.60 17.44 0.03
CA LEU A 24 23.07 17.45 0.01
C LEU A 24 23.65 18.87 -0.15
N PRO A 25 23.67 19.71 0.90
CA PRO A 25 24.41 20.99 0.90
C PRO A 25 25.93 20.82 1.02
N ILE A 26 26.47 19.61 0.83
CA ILE A 26 27.87 19.26 1.13
C ILE A 26 28.78 19.41 -0.11
N VAL A 27 28.21 19.38 -1.32
CA VAL A 27 29.00 19.39 -2.57
C VAL A 27 28.48 20.50 -3.51
N SER A 28 29.39 21.30 -4.06
CA SER A 28 29.09 22.30 -5.11
C SER A 28 28.66 21.58 -6.40
N GLU A 29 27.44 21.07 -6.43
CA GLU A 29 26.85 20.29 -7.53
C GLU A 29 26.72 21.09 -8.83
N TYR A 30 26.79 22.42 -8.72
CA TYR A 30 26.79 23.35 -9.84
C TYR A 30 27.98 23.18 -10.81
N THR A 31 29.13 22.70 -10.35
CA THR A 31 30.34 22.60 -11.20
C THR A 31 30.40 21.34 -12.05
N TRP A 32 29.45 20.41 -11.90
CA TRP A 32 29.50 19.10 -12.55
C TRP A 32 28.77 19.08 -13.89
N PRO A 33 29.26 18.32 -14.89
CA PRO A 33 28.59 18.21 -16.17
C PRO A 33 27.22 17.52 -16.01
N ILE A 34 26.22 18.05 -16.72
CA ILE A 34 24.83 17.57 -16.76
C ILE A 34 24.71 16.03 -16.84
N PRO A 35 25.45 15.30 -17.71
CA PRO A 35 25.35 13.85 -17.78
C PRO A 35 25.79 13.13 -16.50
N VAL A 36 26.80 13.65 -15.79
CA VAL A 36 27.28 13.04 -14.54
C VAL A 36 26.28 13.26 -13.42
N ARG A 37 25.69 14.45 -13.33
CA ARG A 37 24.63 14.76 -12.37
C ARG A 37 23.38 13.91 -12.61
N ALA A 38 22.96 13.78 -13.86
CA ALA A 38 21.83 12.91 -14.24
C ALA A 38 22.10 11.44 -13.88
N GLY A 39 23.31 10.94 -14.16
CA GLY A 39 23.72 9.58 -13.78
C GLY A 39 23.73 9.35 -12.27
N LEU A 40 24.23 10.32 -11.49
CA LEU A 40 24.28 10.22 -10.04
C LEU A 40 22.87 10.24 -9.44
N TYR A 41 22.00 11.17 -9.86
CA TYR A 41 20.61 11.23 -9.40
C TYR A 41 19.82 9.97 -9.79
N PHE A 42 20.03 9.45 -11.00
CA PHE A 42 19.39 8.21 -11.42
C PHE A 42 19.84 7.03 -10.54
N THR A 43 21.14 6.91 -10.28
CA THR A 43 21.68 5.86 -9.42
C THR A 43 21.20 6.00 -7.97
N ALA A 44 21.17 7.23 -7.43
CA ALA A 44 20.67 7.51 -6.10
C ALA A 44 19.17 7.23 -5.97
N MET A 45 18.38 7.58 -6.99
CA MET A 45 16.95 7.26 -7.05
C MET A 45 16.73 5.75 -7.06
N LEU A 46 17.48 4.99 -7.86
CA LEU A 46 17.42 3.53 -7.88
C LEU A 46 17.82 2.92 -6.53
N TYR A 47 18.84 3.47 -5.88
CA TYR A 47 19.30 3.01 -4.57
C TYR A 47 18.22 3.21 -3.49
N CYS A 48 17.61 4.40 -3.44
CA CYS A 48 16.51 4.69 -2.52
C CYS A 48 15.27 3.84 -2.85
N PHE A 49 14.94 3.66 -4.12
CA PHE A 49 13.83 2.82 -4.57
C PHE A 49 14.01 1.36 -4.13
N LEU A 50 15.21 0.80 -4.32
CA LEU A 50 15.54 -0.55 -3.85
C LEU A 50 15.41 -0.66 -2.32
N GLY A 51 15.89 0.35 -1.59
CA GLY A 51 15.77 0.40 -0.13
C GLY A 51 14.32 0.37 0.34
N ILE A 52 13.44 1.19 -0.25
CA ILE A 52 12.01 1.21 0.09
C ILE A 52 11.34 -0.12 -0.31
N ALA A 53 11.67 -0.68 -1.47
CA ALA A 53 11.13 -1.96 -1.93
C ALA A 53 11.49 -3.12 -1.00
N LEU A 54 12.72 -3.17 -0.49
CA LEU A 54 13.15 -4.19 0.49
C LEU A 54 12.38 -4.07 1.82
N ILE A 55 12.16 -2.85 2.30
CA ILE A 55 11.39 -2.61 3.53
C ILE A 55 9.94 -3.05 3.34
N ALA A 56 9.35 -2.75 2.18
CA ALA A 56 8.00 -3.17 1.82
C ALA A 56 7.86 -4.71 1.82
N ASP A 57 8.84 -5.42 1.23
CA ASP A 57 8.84 -6.88 1.16
C ASP A 57 8.98 -7.54 2.54
N ILE A 58 9.89 -7.03 3.39
CA ILE A 58 10.05 -7.51 4.76
C ILE A 58 8.76 -7.32 5.56
N PHE A 59 8.12 -6.16 5.43
CA PHE A 59 6.86 -5.87 6.11
C PHE A 59 5.74 -6.80 5.63
N MET A 60 5.63 -7.03 4.33
CA MET A 60 4.66 -7.96 3.77
C MET A 60 4.88 -9.40 4.25
N CYS A 61 6.14 -9.87 4.28
CA CYS A 61 6.49 -11.18 4.83
C CYS A 61 6.07 -11.31 6.31
N ALA A 62 6.23 -10.25 7.11
CA ALA A 62 5.80 -10.25 8.51
C ALA A 62 4.27 -10.40 8.64
N ILE A 63 3.50 -9.72 7.78
CA ILE A 63 2.03 -9.83 7.75
C ILE A 63 1.60 -11.24 7.35
N LEU A 64 2.20 -11.83 6.32
CA LEU A 64 1.91 -13.21 5.91
C LEU A 64 2.14 -14.20 7.05
N LYS A 65 3.20 -14.00 7.85
CA LYS A 65 3.48 -14.84 9.02
C LYS A 65 2.44 -14.73 10.12
N ILE A 66 1.82 -13.56 10.29
CA ILE A 66 0.74 -13.35 11.26
C ILE A 66 -0.55 -14.03 10.79
N ILE A 67 -0.90 -13.88 9.50
CA ILE A 67 -2.08 -14.49 8.90
C ILE A 67 -1.99 -16.01 8.90
N SER A 68 -0.78 -16.57 8.74
CA SER A 68 -0.57 -18.02 8.68
C SER A 68 -0.70 -18.73 10.03
N LYS A 69 -0.86 -18.01 11.15
CA LYS A 69 -1.02 -18.66 12.47
C LYS A 69 -2.35 -19.42 12.55
N THR A 70 -2.27 -20.73 12.77
CA THR A 70 -3.43 -21.60 13.05
C THR A 70 -3.64 -21.70 14.56
N ARG A 71 -4.91 -21.81 14.98
CA ARG A 71 -5.27 -22.11 16.38
C ARG A 71 -5.84 -23.52 16.41
N LYS A 72 -5.22 -24.38 17.21
CA LYS A 72 -5.80 -25.69 17.55
C LYS A 72 -7.01 -25.46 18.44
N VAL A 73 -8.18 -25.92 18.01
CA VAL A 73 -9.40 -25.90 18.83
C VAL A 73 -9.74 -27.33 19.17
N HIS A 74 -9.71 -27.67 20.45
CA HIS A 74 -10.19 -28.96 20.93
C HIS A 74 -11.73 -28.92 20.94
N VAL A 75 -12.36 -29.64 20.03
CA VAL A 75 -13.81 -29.83 20.01
C VAL A 75 -14.12 -31.08 20.81
N SER A 76 -14.71 -30.91 22.00
CA SER A 76 -15.24 -32.02 22.80
C SER A 76 -16.54 -32.52 22.18
N THR A 77 -16.45 -33.46 21.24
CA THR A 77 -17.64 -34.17 20.73
C THR A 77 -18.18 -35.08 21.83
N ALA A 78 -19.43 -34.88 22.23
CA ALA A 78 -20.11 -35.64 23.30
C ALA A 78 -20.50 -37.10 22.91
N LYS A 79 -19.87 -37.68 21.88
CA LYS A 79 -20.06 -39.08 21.46
C LYS A 79 -18.73 -39.61 20.92
N GLU A 80 -18.19 -40.59 21.63
CA GLU A 80 -16.96 -41.35 21.37
C GLU A 80 -15.61 -40.67 21.64
N ASN A 81 -14.70 -41.50 22.14
CA ASN A 81 -13.66 -41.20 23.11
C ASN A 81 -12.31 -40.91 22.45
N GLU A 82 -12.24 -39.94 21.53
CA GLU A 82 -10.97 -39.39 21.04
C GLU A 82 -11.15 -37.90 20.67
N PRO A 83 -10.41 -36.96 21.32
CA PRO A 83 -10.48 -35.55 20.97
C PRO A 83 -9.85 -35.33 19.60
N GLN A 84 -10.67 -35.09 18.57
CA GLN A 84 -10.16 -34.65 17.28
C GLN A 84 -9.64 -33.20 17.39
N GLU A 85 -8.32 -33.03 17.30
CA GLU A 85 -7.67 -31.73 17.17
C GLU A 85 -7.92 -31.18 15.76
N ILE A 86 -8.92 -30.30 15.61
CA ILE A 86 -9.12 -29.60 14.34
C ILE A 86 -8.30 -28.31 14.41
N GLU A 87 -7.28 -28.21 13.54
CA GLU A 87 -6.56 -26.96 13.34
C GLU A 87 -7.41 -25.99 12.52
N VAL A 88 -7.95 -24.96 13.16
CA VAL A 88 -8.73 -23.92 12.47
C VAL A 88 -7.83 -22.71 12.26
N ARG A 89 -7.79 -22.19 11.03
CA ARG A 89 -7.16 -20.88 10.76
C ARG A 89 -7.88 -19.81 11.57
N ILE A 90 -7.12 -18.95 12.25
CA ILE A 90 -7.69 -17.91 13.14
C ILE A 90 -8.45 -16.86 12.32
N TRP A 91 -7.98 -16.58 11.11
CA TRP A 91 -8.53 -15.57 10.22
C TRP A 91 -9.31 -16.22 9.08
N ASN A 92 -10.44 -15.63 8.69
CA ASN A 92 -11.10 -15.99 7.44
C ASN A 92 -10.20 -15.59 6.27
N ASP A 93 -9.95 -16.49 5.33
CA ASP A 93 -9.03 -16.29 4.20
C ASP A 93 -9.44 -15.04 3.38
N THR A 94 -10.74 -14.83 3.17
CA THR A 94 -11.25 -13.66 2.43
C THR A 94 -11.02 -12.34 3.16
N VAL A 95 -11.24 -12.31 4.47
CA VAL A 95 -10.99 -11.10 5.29
C VAL A 95 -9.50 -10.83 5.38
N ALA A 96 -8.68 -11.85 5.61
CA ALA A 96 -7.23 -11.72 5.69
C ALA A 96 -6.62 -11.21 4.39
N ASN A 97 -7.10 -11.70 3.24
CA ASN A 97 -6.61 -11.28 1.94
C ASN A 97 -7.02 -9.82 1.60
N LEU A 98 -8.29 -9.46 1.86
CA LEU A 98 -8.79 -8.12 1.57
C LEU A 98 -8.28 -7.03 2.52
N THR A 99 -7.96 -7.39 3.76
CA THR A 99 -7.54 -6.41 4.78
C THR A 99 -6.06 -6.49 5.09
N LEU A 100 -5.62 -7.56 5.76
CA LEU A 100 -4.27 -7.64 6.30
C LEU A 100 -3.23 -7.71 5.17
N MET A 101 -3.45 -8.52 4.14
CA MET A 101 -2.54 -8.64 3.00
C MET A 101 -2.49 -7.34 2.17
N ALA A 102 -3.64 -6.72 1.89
CA ALA A 102 -3.71 -5.46 1.15
C ALA A 102 -3.13 -4.26 1.93
N LEU A 103 -3.33 -4.23 3.25
CA LEU A 103 -2.71 -3.24 4.13
C LEU A 103 -1.19 -3.45 4.20
N GLY A 104 -0.77 -4.72 4.24
CA GLY A 104 0.63 -5.14 4.18
C GLY A 104 1.39 -4.51 3.03
N SER A 105 0.85 -4.63 1.81
CA SER A 105 1.49 -4.07 0.61
C SER A 105 1.46 -2.55 0.53
N SER A 106 0.58 -1.86 1.27
CA SER A 106 0.37 -0.41 1.19
C SER A 106 0.92 0.37 2.39
N ALA A 107 1.47 -0.33 3.38
CA ALA A 107 1.90 0.27 4.64
C ALA A 107 3.10 1.23 4.50
N PRO A 108 4.13 0.97 3.66
CA PRO A 108 5.20 1.93 3.43
C PRO A 108 4.68 3.27 2.87
N GLU A 109 3.72 3.24 1.95
CA GLU A 109 3.11 4.40 1.32
C GLU A 109 2.23 5.19 2.30
N ILE A 110 1.46 4.48 3.13
CA ILE A 110 0.67 5.09 4.21
C ILE A 110 1.59 5.75 5.23
N LEU A 111 2.67 5.08 5.64
CA LEU A 111 3.64 5.62 6.59
C LEU A 111 4.31 6.88 6.06
N LEU A 112 4.74 6.86 4.78
CA LEU A 112 5.33 8.03 4.12
C LEU A 112 4.34 9.21 4.11
N SER A 113 3.07 8.94 3.81
CA SER A 113 2.01 9.96 3.80
C SER A 113 1.78 10.55 5.20
N CYS A 114 1.77 9.73 6.25
CA CYS A 114 1.66 10.20 7.63
C CYS A 114 2.86 11.07 8.04
N ILE A 115 4.09 10.66 7.70
CA ILE A 115 5.30 11.42 8.00
C ILE A 115 5.26 12.78 7.30
N GLU A 116 4.82 12.83 6.04
CA GLU A 116 4.71 14.08 5.28
C GLU A 116 3.68 15.05 5.87
N ILE A 117 2.49 14.55 6.24
CA ILE A 117 1.43 15.36 6.85
C ILE A 117 1.86 15.92 8.21
N ILE A 118 2.50 15.10 9.05
CA ILE A 118 3.00 15.56 10.35
C ILE A 118 4.14 16.58 10.16
N GLY A 119 5.03 16.34 9.20
CA GLY A 119 6.16 17.24 8.90
C GLY A 119 5.76 18.59 8.30
N ARG A 120 4.56 18.69 7.71
CA ARG A 120 4.00 19.91 7.12
C ARG A 120 2.91 20.59 7.96
N GLY A 121 2.71 20.16 9.20
CA GLY A 121 1.75 20.80 10.12
C GLY A 121 0.28 20.56 9.74
N PHE A 122 -0.07 19.30 9.41
CA PHE A 122 -1.41 18.87 8.97
C PHE A 122 -1.83 19.33 7.56
N GLU A 123 -0.88 19.83 6.77
CA GLU A 123 -1.10 20.02 5.34
C GLU A 123 -0.69 18.78 4.55
N ALA A 124 -1.56 18.31 3.67
CA ALA A 124 -1.25 17.22 2.77
C ALA A 124 -0.22 17.69 1.72
N GLY A 125 0.98 17.14 1.78
CA GLY A 125 1.97 17.35 0.72
C GLY A 125 1.57 16.63 -0.57
N ALA A 126 2.28 16.90 -1.67
CA ALA A 126 1.93 16.33 -2.98
C ALA A 126 2.31 14.84 -3.12
N LEU A 127 3.26 14.35 -2.32
CA LEU A 127 3.82 13.01 -2.48
C LEU A 127 2.90 11.93 -1.90
N GLY A 128 2.34 12.14 -0.71
CA GLY A 128 1.48 11.18 -0.03
C GLY A 128 0.20 10.86 -0.81
N PRO A 129 -0.71 11.82 -1.01
CA PRO A 129 -1.94 11.62 -1.79
C PRO A 129 -1.67 11.14 -3.22
N GLY A 130 -0.63 11.68 -3.87
CA GLY A 130 -0.24 11.28 -5.22
C GLY A 130 0.19 9.81 -5.31
N THR A 131 0.94 9.33 -4.33
CA THR A 131 1.41 7.93 -4.27
C THR A 131 0.26 6.97 -3.95
N ILE A 132 -0.61 7.32 -3.01
CA ILE A 132 -1.77 6.49 -2.61
C ILE A 132 -2.78 6.36 -3.76
N VAL A 133 -3.17 7.49 -4.38
CA VAL A 133 -4.15 7.48 -5.48
C VAL A 133 -3.55 6.84 -6.73
N GLY A 134 -2.26 7.07 -7.00
CA GLY A 134 -1.57 6.46 -8.14
C GLY A 134 -1.49 4.94 -8.06
N SER A 135 -1.11 4.38 -6.91
CA SER A 135 -1.03 2.92 -6.73
C SER A 135 -2.39 2.25 -6.78
N ALA A 136 -3.41 2.87 -6.18
CA ALA A 136 -4.78 2.40 -6.27
C ALA A 136 -5.30 2.45 -7.72
N ALA A 137 -4.94 3.48 -8.51
CA ALA A 137 -5.43 3.64 -9.88
C ALA A 137 -4.80 2.62 -10.81
N PHE A 138 -3.51 2.35 -10.62
CA PHE A 138 -2.81 1.26 -11.31
C PHE A 138 -3.47 -0.09 -11.01
N ASN A 139 -3.78 -0.37 -9.74
CA ASN A 139 -4.45 -1.60 -9.32
C ASN A 139 -5.84 -1.74 -9.98
N LEU A 140 -6.62 -0.65 -10.03
CA LEU A 140 -7.93 -0.64 -10.69
C LEU A 140 -7.82 -0.92 -12.21
N MET A 141 -6.88 -0.31 -12.91
CA MET A 141 -6.70 -0.52 -14.37
C MET A 141 -6.26 -1.95 -14.69
N CYS A 142 -5.38 -2.54 -13.88
CA CYS A 142 -4.96 -3.93 -14.05
C CYS A 142 -6.10 -4.92 -13.74
N ILE A 143 -6.87 -4.70 -12.68
CA ILE A 143 -8.01 -5.57 -12.33
C ILE A 143 -9.13 -5.46 -13.37
N THR A 144 -9.49 -4.25 -13.81
CA THR A 144 -10.60 -4.05 -14.76
C THR A 144 -10.30 -4.59 -16.14
N SER A 145 -9.03 -4.63 -16.56
CA SER A 145 -8.64 -5.23 -17.85
C SER A 145 -8.68 -6.76 -17.84
N LEU A 146 -8.46 -7.41 -16.68
CA LEU A 146 -8.43 -8.88 -16.56
C LEU A 146 -9.73 -9.48 -16.03
N CYS A 147 -10.55 -8.72 -15.30
CA CYS A 147 -11.69 -9.24 -14.55
C CYS A 147 -13.02 -8.58 -14.95
N ILE A 148 -13.57 -8.94 -16.11
CA ILE A 148 -14.99 -8.70 -16.43
C ILE A 148 -15.92 -9.50 -15.47
N VAL A 149 -15.39 -10.56 -14.82
CA VAL A 149 -16.18 -11.52 -14.03
C VAL A 149 -16.40 -11.10 -12.57
N PHE A 150 -15.64 -10.14 -12.03
CA PHE A 150 -15.77 -9.66 -10.64
C PHE A 150 -16.53 -8.33 -10.56
N THR A 151 -17.79 -8.34 -11.02
CA THR A 151 -18.65 -7.14 -11.08
C THR A 151 -18.82 -6.48 -9.72
N VAL A 152 -18.96 -7.27 -8.64
CA VAL A 152 -19.18 -6.74 -7.29
C VAL A 152 -17.96 -5.95 -6.80
N THR A 153 -16.76 -6.50 -6.95
CA THR A 153 -15.52 -5.83 -6.54
C THR A 153 -15.27 -4.56 -7.34
N SER A 154 -15.49 -4.60 -8.65
CA SER A 154 -15.32 -3.43 -9.53
C SER A 154 -16.30 -2.29 -9.19
N VAL A 155 -17.55 -2.61 -8.85
CA VAL A 155 -18.56 -1.60 -8.46
C VAL A 155 -18.16 -0.87 -7.18
N PHE A 156 -17.74 -1.59 -6.14
CA PHE A 156 -17.31 -0.97 -4.88
C PHE A 156 -16.01 -0.18 -5.03
N SER A 157 -15.07 -0.63 -5.88
CA SER A 157 -13.85 0.11 -6.17
C SER A 157 -14.13 1.43 -6.90
N ILE A 158 -14.99 1.42 -7.93
CA ILE A 158 -15.40 2.65 -8.64
C ILE A 158 -16.14 3.59 -7.68
N PHE A 159 -17.02 3.07 -6.83
CA PHE A 159 -17.71 3.85 -5.80
C PHE A 159 -16.73 4.56 -4.87
N ALA A 160 -15.66 3.89 -4.42
CA ALA A 160 -14.63 4.50 -3.57
C ALA A 160 -13.93 5.69 -4.26
N TYR A 161 -13.65 5.60 -5.56
CA TYR A 161 -13.09 6.72 -6.34
C TYR A 161 -14.06 7.88 -6.49
N ILE A 162 -15.34 7.58 -6.74
CA ILE A 162 -16.39 8.60 -6.82
C ILE A 162 -16.54 9.31 -5.47
N TRP A 163 -16.52 8.55 -4.37
CA TRP A 163 -16.57 9.10 -3.02
C TRP A 163 -15.37 10.04 -2.74
N LEU A 164 -14.15 9.63 -3.12
CA LEU A 164 -12.96 10.47 -3.00
C LEU A 164 -13.08 11.77 -3.81
N LEU A 165 -13.62 11.70 -5.04
CA LEU A 165 -13.89 12.88 -5.86
C LEU A 165 -14.95 13.79 -5.24
N LEU A 166 -15.98 13.21 -4.62
CA LEU A 166 -17.07 13.93 -3.99
C LEU A 166 -16.59 14.77 -2.79
N ILE A 167 -15.80 14.17 -1.88
CA ILE A 167 -15.26 14.90 -0.72
C ILE A 167 -14.28 16.02 -1.13
N LEU A 168 -13.40 15.77 -2.10
CA LEU A 168 -12.37 16.74 -2.49
C LEU A 168 -12.85 17.87 -3.41
N LYS A 169 -13.89 17.63 -4.22
CA LYS A 169 -14.35 18.59 -5.24
C LYS A 169 -15.69 19.24 -4.93
N PHE A 170 -16.63 18.51 -4.32
CA PHE A 170 -18.01 18.96 -4.19
C PHE A 170 -18.40 19.35 -2.77
N ILE A 171 -17.92 18.62 -1.75
CA ILE A 171 -18.25 18.92 -0.36
C ILE A 171 -17.30 19.98 0.18
N SER A 172 -16.00 19.66 0.26
CA SER A 172 -14.99 20.52 0.89
C SER A 172 -13.81 20.72 -0.08
N PRO A 173 -13.80 21.83 -0.86
CA PRO A 173 -12.82 22.02 -1.93
C PRO A 173 -11.38 22.02 -1.39
N ASN A 174 -10.60 21.00 -1.78
CA ASN A 174 -9.18 20.81 -1.41
C ASN A 174 -8.88 20.71 0.09
N VAL A 175 -9.89 20.47 0.95
CA VAL A 175 -9.71 20.29 2.39
C VAL A 175 -10.55 19.11 2.83
N VAL A 176 -9.98 18.19 3.62
CA VAL A 176 -10.75 17.07 4.18
C VAL A 176 -11.17 17.44 5.59
N GLU A 177 -12.47 17.59 5.80
CA GLU A 177 -13.03 17.84 7.13
C GLU A 177 -13.00 16.56 7.98
N LEU A 178 -12.95 16.73 9.31
CA LEU A 178 -12.85 15.60 10.24
C LEU A 178 -14.00 14.60 10.05
N TRP A 179 -15.22 15.06 9.76
CA TRP A 179 -16.36 14.17 9.56
C TRP A 179 -16.24 13.36 8.26
N GLU A 180 -15.71 13.94 7.18
CA GLU A 180 -15.47 13.24 5.91
C GLU A 180 -14.42 12.15 6.08
N ALA A 181 -13.36 12.45 6.84
CA ALA A 181 -12.33 11.50 7.22
C ALA A 181 -12.90 10.35 8.07
N VAL A 182 -13.76 10.65 9.05
CA VAL A 182 -14.42 9.64 9.90
C VAL A 182 -15.36 8.76 9.08
N VAL A 183 -16.17 9.33 8.19
CA VAL A 183 -17.06 8.54 7.31
C VAL A 183 -16.25 7.62 6.41
N THR A 184 -15.16 8.12 5.83
CA THR A 184 -14.27 7.33 4.98
C THR A 184 -13.58 6.22 5.77
N PHE A 185 -13.13 6.51 7.00
CA PHE A 185 -12.51 5.53 7.89
C PHE A 185 -13.50 4.42 8.30
N VAL A 186 -14.77 4.76 8.55
CA VAL A 186 -15.84 3.79 8.90
C VAL A 186 -16.33 3.02 7.67
N ALA A 187 -16.27 3.60 6.47
CA ALA A 187 -16.64 2.91 5.24
C ALA A 187 -15.76 1.67 5.00
N PHE A 188 -14.48 1.72 5.38
CA PHE A 188 -13.55 0.58 5.25
C PHE A 188 -14.03 -0.69 5.98
N PRO A 189 -14.26 -0.72 7.31
CA PRO A 189 -14.74 -1.91 8.00
C PRO A 189 -16.13 -2.34 7.55
N VAL A 190 -17.01 -1.40 7.15
CA VAL A 190 -18.33 -1.73 6.57
C VAL A 190 -18.17 -2.53 5.28
N LEU A 191 -17.32 -2.09 4.36
CA LEU A 191 -17.05 -2.81 3.11
C LEU A 191 -16.41 -4.18 3.36
N VAL A 192 -15.55 -4.32 4.37
CA VAL A 192 -14.97 -5.61 4.77
C VAL A 192 -16.04 -6.56 5.31
N VAL A 193 -16.96 -6.07 6.13
CA VAL A 193 -18.08 -6.88 6.63
C VAL A 193 -19.01 -7.29 5.49
N LEU A 194 -19.31 -6.38 4.55
CA LEU A 194 -20.09 -6.70 3.35
C LEU A 194 -19.39 -7.76 2.49
N ALA A 195 -18.07 -7.67 2.32
CA ALA A 195 -17.28 -8.68 1.61
C ALA A 195 -17.30 -10.03 2.35
N TYR A 196 -17.22 -10.03 3.68
CA TYR A 196 -17.36 -11.24 4.50
C TYR A 196 -18.75 -11.90 4.36
N ILE A 197 -19.82 -11.09 4.36
CA ILE A 197 -21.19 -11.58 4.16
C ILE A 197 -21.36 -12.10 2.74
N ALA A 198 -20.84 -11.39 1.73
CA ALA A 198 -20.86 -11.84 0.34
C ALA A 198 -20.12 -13.18 0.17
N ASP A 199 -18.97 -13.36 0.82
CA ASP A 199 -18.22 -14.62 0.82
C ASP A 199 -18.98 -15.77 1.50
N LYS A 200 -19.64 -15.49 2.63
CA LYS A 200 -20.34 -16.49 3.44
C LYS A 200 -21.72 -16.88 2.91
N TYR A 201 -22.45 -15.94 2.32
CA TYR A 201 -23.85 -16.11 1.91
C TYR A 201 -24.07 -15.93 0.40
N GLY A 202 -23.11 -15.33 -0.32
CA GLY A 202 -23.20 -14.96 -1.72
C GLY A 202 -22.33 -15.83 -2.62
N SER A 203 -22.79 -17.03 -2.93
CA SER A 203 -22.40 -17.70 -4.17
C SER A 203 -23.62 -18.28 -4.85
N PHE A 204 -24.40 -17.38 -5.45
CA PHE A 204 -25.06 -17.69 -6.71
C PHE A 204 -23.96 -17.80 -7.77
N GLY A 205 -23.49 -19.03 -8.03
CA GLY A 205 -22.89 -19.40 -9.30
C GLY A 205 -21.45 -18.97 -9.59
N PHE A 206 -20.48 -19.28 -8.73
CA PHE A 206 -19.23 -19.95 -9.15
C PHE A 206 -18.48 -20.40 -7.89
N LYS A 207 -18.64 -21.67 -7.55
CA LYS A 207 -17.93 -22.32 -6.46
C LYS A 207 -16.47 -22.47 -6.90
N TRP A 208 -15.61 -21.49 -6.64
CA TRP A 208 -14.16 -21.71 -6.77
C TRP A 208 -13.75 -22.67 -5.66
N LYS A 209 -13.73 -23.97 -5.98
CA LYS A 209 -13.22 -25.03 -5.12
C LYS A 209 -11.69 -24.97 -5.16
N GLY A 210 -11.14 -23.88 -4.62
CA GLY A 210 -9.72 -23.73 -4.39
C GLY A 210 -9.40 -24.09 -2.95
N ASP A 211 -8.74 -25.23 -2.80
CA ASP A 211 -7.88 -25.54 -1.66
C ASP A 211 -8.54 -25.90 -0.30
N LYS A 212 -9.59 -26.72 -0.34
CA LYS A 212 -9.89 -27.65 0.78
C LYS A 212 -9.41 -29.08 0.52
N THR A 213 -8.83 -29.36 -0.66
CA THR A 213 -8.42 -30.71 -1.06
C THR A 213 -6.93 -30.99 -0.79
N GLN A 214 -6.03 -30.00 -0.78
CA GLN A 214 -4.61 -30.29 -0.48
C GLN A 214 -4.31 -30.46 1.02
N LYS A 215 -5.18 -30.02 1.93
CA LYS A 215 -4.99 -30.23 3.38
C LYS A 215 -5.40 -31.62 3.87
N ILE A 216 -6.09 -32.43 3.05
CA ILE A 216 -6.49 -33.79 3.43
C ILE A 216 -5.46 -34.83 2.96
N GLU A 217 -4.69 -34.55 1.89
CA GLU A 217 -3.76 -35.53 1.31
C GLU A 217 -2.36 -35.57 1.93
N MET A 218 -2.01 -34.62 2.81
CA MET A 218 -0.73 -34.65 3.55
C MET A 218 -0.82 -35.26 4.95
N GLY A 219 -1.91 -35.98 5.27
CA GLY A 219 -2.02 -36.83 6.46
C GLY A 219 -1.52 -38.26 6.28
N GLY A 220 -0.97 -38.59 5.10
CA GLY A 220 -0.61 -39.96 4.70
C GLY A 220 0.89 -40.26 4.64
N PHE A 221 1.76 -39.48 5.27
CA PHE A 221 3.18 -39.82 5.37
C PHE A 221 3.47 -40.42 6.75
N GLN A 222 3.48 -41.74 6.83
CA GLN A 222 4.14 -42.50 7.90
C GLN A 222 5.56 -42.85 7.41
N PRO A 223 6.56 -42.90 8.32
CA PRO A 223 7.99 -42.91 7.98
C PRO A 223 8.43 -44.07 7.08
#